data_AF-R4YPK4-F1
#
_entry.id   AF-R4YPK4-F1
#
_cell.length_a   1.000
_cell.length_b   1.000
_cell.length_c   1.000
_cell.angle_alpha   90.00
_cell.angle_beta   90.00
_cell.angle_gamma   90.00
#
_symmetry.space_group_name_H-M   'P 1'
#
loop_
_entity.id
_entity.type
_entity.pdbx_description
1 polymer ?
#
loop_
_entity_poly.entity_id
_entity_poly.type
_entity_poly.pdbx_seq_one_letter_code
_entity_poly.pdbx_strand_id
1 'polypeptide(L)' 'MFDSKFDDPFLIDSNDCEGLSPNAIEAINKYGLEYTVSKIPADRASDDWIASGGMVVFEFRAREYPSVMIQTGNNPDVV' A
#
# COMPACT_ATOMS: atom_id res chain seq x y z
N MET A 1 0.45 3.16 10.84
CA MET A 1 -0.22 2.96 9.54
C MET A 1 -1.70 2.59 9.70
N PHE A 2 -2.09 1.70 10.61
CA PHE A 2 -3.51 1.36 10.82
C PHE A 2 -4.41 2.52 11.30
N ASP A 3 -3.86 3.47 12.07
CA ASP A 3 -4.57 4.67 12.56
C ASP A 3 -4.70 5.80 11.53
N SER A 4 -4.17 5.62 10.31
CA SER A 4 -4.30 6.65 9.28
C SER A 4 -5.75 6.83 8.85
N LYS A 5 -6.07 8.05 8.41
CA LYS A 5 -7.36 8.33 7.78
C LYS A 5 -7.43 7.65 6.43
N PHE A 6 -8.65 7.28 6.03
CA PHE A 6 -8.87 6.81 4.67
C PHE A 6 -8.51 7.90 3.67
N ASP A 7 -7.88 7.50 2.57
CA ASP A 7 -7.48 8.36 1.45
C ASP A 7 -6.51 9.49 1.80
N ASP A 8 -5.83 9.40 2.94
CA ASP A 8 -4.78 10.34 3.34
C ASP A 8 -3.41 9.78 2.95
N PRO A 9 -2.85 10.16 1.79
CA PRO A 9 -1.59 9.62 1.32
C PRO A 9 -0.42 10.20 2.11
N PHE A 10 0.50 9.33 2.52
CA PHE A 10 1.78 9.75 3.09
C PHE A 10 2.94 9.08 2.36
N LEU A 11 4.09 9.77 2.36
CA LEU A 11 5.28 9.30 1.68
C LEU A 11 5.86 8.08 2.41
N ILE A 12 6.31 7.10 1.65
CA ILE A 12 7.11 5.99 2.17
C ILE A 12 8.57 6.37 1.97
N ASP A 13 9.36 6.25 3.04
CA ASP A 13 10.80 6.38 2.90
C ASP A 13 11.31 5.21 2.06
N SER A 14 11.88 5.47 0.88
CA SER A 14 12.44 4.43 0.03
C SER A 14 13.60 3.66 0.70
N ASN A 15 14.13 4.16 1.82
CA ASN A 15 15.14 3.48 2.64
C ASN A 15 14.52 2.53 3.68
N ASP A 16 13.21 2.59 3.90
CA ASP A 16 12.46 1.73 4.83
C ASP A 16 11.32 1.02 4.08
N CYS A 17 11.56 -0.24 3.76
CA CYS A 17 10.63 -1.10 3.02
C CYS A 17 9.74 -1.96 3.94
N GLU A 18 9.72 -1.69 5.25
CA GLU A 18 8.93 -2.48 6.20
C GLU A 18 7.43 -2.41 5.87
N GLY A 19 6.78 -3.58 5.81
CA GLY A 19 5.35 -3.69 5.48
C GLY A 19 4.98 -3.53 4.01
N LEU A 20 5.95 -3.31 3.10
CA LEU A 20 5.70 -3.26 1.66
C LEU A 20 5.60 -4.66 1.05
N SER A 21 4.82 -4.78 -0.03
CA SER A 21 4.82 -6.00 -0.83
C SER A 21 6.15 -6.15 -1.60
N PRO A 22 6.64 -7.38 -1.86
CA PRO A 22 7.88 -7.60 -2.59
C PRO A 22 7.94 -6.90 -3.97
N ASN A 23 6.80 -6.83 -4.68
CA ASN A 23 6.71 -6.15 -5.97
C ASN A 23 6.93 -4.64 -5.85
N ALA A 24 6.45 -4.02 -4.76
CA ALA A 24 6.68 -2.60 -4.50
C ALA A 24 8.16 -2.34 -4.18
N ILE A 25 8.78 -3.21 -3.38
CA ILE A 25 10.21 -3.16 -3.04
C ILE A 25 11.07 -3.30 -4.31
N GLU A 26 10.74 -4.23 -5.20
CA GLU A 26 11.45 -4.38 -6.48
C GLU A 26 11.34 -3.11 -7.33
N ALA A 27 10.14 -2.53 -7.42
CA ALA A 27 9.92 -1.32 -8.20
C ALA A 27 10.67 -0.10 -7.64
N ILE A 28 10.68 0.08 -6.31
CA ILE A 28 11.47 1.12 -5.62
C ILE A 28 12.95 0.96 -5.97
N ASN A 29 13.51 -0.23 -5.79
CA ASN A 29 14.94 -0.49 -5.99
C ASN A 29 15.38 -0.37 -7.45
N LYS A 30 14.56 -0.84 -8.39
CA LYS A 30 14.91 -0.91 -9.81
C LYS A 30 14.75 0.42 -10.54
N TYR A 31 13.73 1.19 -10.17
CA TYR A 31 13.33 2.39 -10.90
C TYR A 31 13.55 3.68 -10.10
N GLY A 32 13.99 3.60 -8.84
CA GLY A 32 14.18 4.77 -7.98
C GLY A 32 12.87 5.51 -7.70
N LEU A 33 11.75 4.80 -7.68
CA LEU A 33 10.42 5.39 -7.59
C LEU A 33 10.08 5.76 -6.15
N GLU A 34 9.58 6.98 -5.96
CA GLU A 34 8.92 7.40 -4.72
C GLU A 34 7.47 6.90 -4.70
N TYR A 35 7.06 6.31 -3.59
CA TYR A 35 5.69 5.84 -3.38
C TYR A 35 5.00 6.62 -2.26
N THR A 36 3.72 6.86 -2.45
CA THR A 36 2.80 7.20 -1.37
C THR A 36 1.97 5.98 -1.01
N VAL A 37 1.62 5.86 0.27
CA VAL A 37 0.67 4.86 0.77
C VAL A 37 -0.53 5.55 1.37
N SER A 38 -1.71 4.98 1.11
CA SER A 38 -2.97 5.41 1.74
C SER A 38 -3.78 4.19 2.17
N LYS A 39 -4.45 4.30 3.32
CA LYS A 39 -5.48 3.36 3.73
C LYS A 39 -6.71 3.59 2.85
N ILE A 40 -7.25 2.55 2.25
CA ILE A 40 -8.45 2.64 1.40
C ILE A 40 -9.57 1.74 1.94
N PRO A 41 -10.84 2.10 1.70
CA PRO A 41 -11.99 1.24 1.96
C PRO A 41 -11.91 -0.09 1.19
N ALA A 42 -12.42 -1.16 1.81
CA ALA A 42 -12.35 -2.52 1.25
C ALA A 42 -13.11 -2.70 -0.07
N ASP A 43 -14.16 -1.91 -0.31
CA ASP A 43 -14.92 -1.91 -1.57
C ASP A 43 -14.15 -1.32 -2.76
N ARG A 44 -12.99 -0.70 -2.52
CA ARG A 44 -12.04 -0.22 -3.54
C ARG A 44 -10.84 -1.12 -3.77
N ALA A 45 -10.80 -2.28 -3.10
CA ALA A 45 -9.77 -3.27 -3.36
C ALA A 45 -9.91 -3.87 -4.78
N SER A 46 -8.79 -4.15 -5.42
CA SER A 46 -8.72 -4.74 -6.77
C SER A 46 -9.15 -6.19 -6.78
N ASP A 47 -8.95 -6.90 -5.67
CA ASP A 47 -9.16 -8.33 -5.55
C ASP A 47 -9.95 -8.68 -4.29
N ASP A 48 -10.87 -9.62 -4.42
CA ASP A 48 -11.76 -10.05 -3.34
C ASP A 48 -11.00 -10.56 -2.11
N TRP A 49 -9.85 -11.22 -2.33
CA TRP A 49 -9.04 -11.73 -1.22
C TRP A 49 -8.53 -10.59 -0.35
N ILE A 50 -8.16 -9.44 -0.92
CA ILE A 50 -7.66 -8.25 -0.20
C ILE A 50 -8.77 -7.59 0.63
N ALA A 51 -10.02 -7.62 0.15
CA ALA A 51 -11.18 -7.08 0.84
C ALA A 51 -11.77 -8.03 1.91
N SER A 52 -11.34 -9.29 1.93
CA SER A 52 -11.95 -10.33 2.75
C SER A 52 -11.48 -10.33 4.22
N GLY A 53 -12.31 -10.91 5.10
CA GLY A 53 -11.88 -11.30 6.44
C GLY A 53 -11.54 -10.17 7.42
N GLY A 54 -12.04 -8.95 7.19
CA GLY A 54 -11.79 -7.80 8.09
C GLY A 54 -10.42 -7.16 7.93
N MET A 55 -9.71 -7.45 6.84
CA MET A 55 -8.41 -6.84 6.56
C MET A 55 -8.53 -5.34 6.30
N VAL A 56 -7.49 -4.62 6.72
CA VAL A 56 -7.27 -3.22 6.36
C VAL A 56 -6.50 -3.18 5.05
N VAL A 57 -7.05 -2.45 4.07
CA VAL A 57 -6.48 -2.35 2.73
C VAL A 57 -5.60 -1.12 2.60
N PHE A 58 -4.40 -1.31 2.06
CA PHE A 58 -3.46 -0.24 1.75
C PHE A 58 -3.16 -0.20 0.26
N GLU A 59 -3.20 1.00 -0.32
CA GLU A 59 -2.83 1.27 -1.70
C GLU A 59 -1.47 1.98 -1.73
N PHE A 60 -0.57 1.45 -2.54
CA PHE A 60 0.76 1.98 -2.80
C PHE A 60 0.80 2.49 -4.22
N ARG A 61 1.09 3.78 -4.40
CA ARG A 61 1.07 4.44 -5.71
C ARG A 61 2.37 5.20 -5.94
N ALA A 62 3.01 4.99 -7.10
CA ALA A 62 4.19 5.74 -7.48
C ALA A 62 3.81 7.19 -7.78
N ARG A 63 4.60 8.14 -7.26
CA ARG A 63 4.31 9.57 -7.33
C ARG A 63 4.39 10.13 -8.75
N GLU A 64 5.43 9.74 -9.48
CA GLU A 64 5.67 10.22 -10.86
C GLU A 64 5.03 9.33 -11.93
N TYR A 65 4.55 8.14 -11.56
CA TYR A 65 3.92 7.18 -12.47
C TYR A 65 2.66 6.56 -11.84
N PRO A 66 1.54 7.29 -11.76
CA PRO A 66 0.34 6.86 -11.03
C PRO A 66 -0.30 5.56 -11.52
N SER A 67 0.01 5.15 -12.76
CA SER A 67 -0.40 3.85 -13.32
C SER A 67 0.31 2.66 -12.67
N VAL A 68 1.44 2.89 -11.98
CA VAL A 68 2.13 1.90 -11.16
C VAL A 68 1.54 1.94 -9.76
N MET A 69 0.65 0.99 -9.50
CA MET A 69 -0.10 0.89 -8.26
C MET A 69 -0.17 -0.56 -7.81
N ILE A 70 -0.08 -0.79 -6.50
CA ILE A 70 -0.22 -2.11 -5.88
C ILE A 70 -1.10 -1.95 -4.64
N GLN A 71 -1.98 -2.92 -4.40
CA GLN A 71 -2.80 -2.98 -3.18
C GLN A 71 -2.45 -4.23 -2.38
N THR A 72 -2.53 -4.12 -1.05
CA THR A 72 -2.37 -5.26 -0.13
C THR A 72 -3.32 -5.14 1.05
N GLY A 73 -3.67 -6.28 1.66
CA GLY A 73 -4.50 -6.37 2.85
C GLY A 73 -3.68 -6.85 4.04
N ASN A 74 -3.84 -6.22 5.19
CA ASN A 74 -3.22 -6.68 6.44
C ASN A 74 -4.27 -6.82 7.54
N ASN A 75 -4.13 -7.83 8.40
CA ASN A 75 -5.05 -8.04 9.51
C ASN A 75 -4.60 -7.18 10.69
N PRO A 76 -5.40 -6.18 11.14
CA PRO A 76 -5.02 -5.33 12.27
C PRO A 76 -4.92 -6.09 13.60
N ASP A 77 -5.51 -7.29 13.71
CA ASP A 77 -5.50 -8.10 14.92
C ASP A 77 -4.25 -9.01 15.04
N VAL A 78 -3.44 -9.10 13.97
CA VAL A 78 -2.21 -9.91 13.93
C VAL A 78 -1.03 -8.95 13.80
N VAL A 79 -0.57 -8.43 14.94
CA VAL A 79 0.62 -7.56 15.06
C VAL A 79 1.70 -8.26 15.86
#